data_AF-A0A962PXP3-F1
#
_entry.id   AF-A0A962PXP3-F1
#
_cell.length_a   1.000
_cell.length_b   1.000
_cell.length_c   1.000
_cell.angle_alpha   90.00
_cell.angle_beta   90.00
_cell.angle_gamma   90.00
#
_symmetry.space_group_name_H-M   'P 1'
#
loop_
_entity.id
_entity.type
_entity.pdbx_description
1 polymer ?
#
loop_
_entity_poly.entity_id
_entity_poly.type
_entity_poly.pdbx_seq_one_letter_code
_entity_poly.pdbx_strand_id
1 'polypeptide(L)'
;GEDNRNVARMAVLLANLGESITGVTVNRLCGSGMDALLIAARAIRAGEADLLIAGGVESMSRAPFVMPKADTGFSRKAEIFDTTIGWRFVNGLMNERFGTDSMPETAENVAAEFAISREDQDAFAARSQARCARATERGIPAREIAPLTLPARRGDPVTVAVDEHPRADTTIASLSRLKAPFRVNGTVTAGNAS
;
A
#
# COMPACT_ATOMS: atom_id res chain seq x y z
N GLY A 1 13.05 3.88 -5.74
CA GLY A 1 12.43 4.14 -7.04
C GLY A 1 12.37 5.63 -7.22
N GLU A 2 11.29 6.14 -7.80
CA GLU A 2 10.99 7.58 -7.90
C GLU A 2 10.77 8.25 -6.52
N ASP A 3 10.53 7.43 -5.50
CA ASP A 3 10.31 7.74 -4.09
C ASP A 3 11.58 7.84 -3.24
N ASN A 4 12.77 7.69 -3.83
CA ASN A 4 14.04 7.73 -3.10
C ASN A 4 14.39 9.16 -2.61
N ARG A 5 15.26 9.24 -1.59
CA ARG A 5 15.88 10.50 -1.14
C ARG A 5 14.86 11.61 -0.80
N ASN A 6 13.89 11.28 0.06
CA ASN A 6 12.86 12.20 0.57
C ASN A 6 11.83 12.63 -0.50
N VAL A 7 10.88 11.73 -0.78
CA VAL A 7 9.79 11.97 -1.75
C VAL A 7 8.91 13.16 -1.40
N ALA A 8 8.78 13.53 -0.11
CA ALA A 8 7.98 14.69 0.28
C ALA A 8 8.62 15.98 -0.27
N ARG A 9 9.94 16.13 -0.15
CA ARG A 9 10.65 17.27 -0.73
C ARG A 9 10.62 17.24 -2.26
N MET A 10 10.79 16.07 -2.88
CA MET A 10 10.71 15.95 -4.34
C MET A 10 9.31 16.34 -4.85
N ALA A 11 8.25 15.90 -4.18
CA ALA A 11 6.86 16.22 -4.54
C ALA A 11 6.56 17.72 -4.43
N VAL A 12 7.01 18.40 -3.38
CA VAL A 12 6.85 19.87 -3.22
C VAL A 12 7.51 20.62 -4.39
N LEU A 13 8.74 20.23 -4.76
CA LEU A 13 9.46 20.84 -5.88
C LEU A 13 8.76 20.58 -7.21
N LEU A 14 8.34 19.33 -7.47
CA LEU A 14 7.63 18.95 -8.70
C LEU A 14 6.24 19.58 -8.81
N ALA A 15 5.58 19.85 -7.69
CA ALA A 15 4.32 20.58 -7.62
C ALA A 15 4.51 22.12 -7.71
N ASN A 16 5.74 22.60 -7.90
CA ASN A 16 6.09 24.03 -7.99
C ASN A 16 5.62 24.88 -6.79
N LEU A 17 5.62 24.30 -5.58
CA LEU A 17 5.21 25.05 -4.38
C LEU A 17 6.31 25.99 -3.84
N GLY A 18 7.55 25.84 -4.33
CA GLY A 18 8.66 26.74 -4.03
C GLY A 18 9.80 26.09 -3.25
N GLU A 19 11.03 26.60 -3.45
CA GLU A 19 12.23 26.02 -2.87
C GLU A 19 12.35 26.23 -1.35
N SER A 20 11.71 27.25 -0.79
CA SER A 20 11.71 27.53 0.64
C SER A 20 10.86 26.55 1.47
N ILE A 21 9.93 25.83 0.85
CA ILE A 21 9.03 24.90 1.55
C ILE A 21 9.75 23.60 1.86
N THR A 22 9.98 23.32 3.15
CA THR A 22 10.63 22.08 3.58
C THR A 22 9.74 20.84 3.36
N GLY A 23 10.33 19.65 3.45
CA GLY A 23 9.58 18.41 3.35
C GLY A 23 10.33 17.27 4.02
N VAL A 24 9.59 16.34 4.64
CA VAL A 24 10.14 15.15 5.29
C VAL A 24 9.30 13.93 4.93
N THR A 25 9.96 12.85 4.55
CA THR A 25 9.32 11.54 4.34
C THR A 25 9.44 10.72 5.61
N VAL A 26 8.30 10.23 6.08
CA VAL A 26 8.20 9.37 7.26
C VAL A 26 7.81 7.96 6.83
N ASN A 27 8.34 6.96 7.51
CA ASN A 27 8.05 5.56 7.21
C ASN A 27 7.59 4.82 8.46
N ARG A 28 6.32 4.43 8.44
CA ARG A 28 5.66 3.53 9.39
C ARG A 28 4.85 2.46 8.63
N LEU A 29 5.42 1.93 7.54
CA LEU A 29 4.78 0.95 6.65
C LEU A 29 3.37 1.41 6.23
N CYS A 30 2.37 0.53 6.32
CA CYS A 30 0.96 0.82 5.98
C CYS A 30 0.38 2.03 6.74
N GLY A 31 0.96 2.40 7.90
CA GLY A 31 0.51 3.54 8.71
C GLY A 31 1.15 4.89 8.35
N SER A 32 2.04 4.95 7.35
CA SER A 32 2.87 6.15 7.09
C SER A 32 2.06 7.40 6.78
N GLY A 33 1.00 7.29 5.98
CA GLY A 33 0.14 8.44 5.64
C GLY A 33 -0.57 9.03 6.87
N MET A 34 -1.01 8.16 7.79
CA MET A 34 -1.62 8.62 9.04
C MET A 34 -0.57 9.21 10.00
N ASP A 35 0.63 8.64 10.05
CA ASP A 35 1.71 9.15 10.89
C ASP A 35 2.16 10.55 10.44
N ALA A 36 2.19 10.81 9.12
CA ALA A 36 2.43 12.15 8.57
C ALA A 36 1.39 13.18 9.06
N LEU A 37 0.11 12.82 9.07
CA LEU A 37 -0.96 13.67 9.61
C LEU A 37 -0.76 13.94 11.11
N LEU A 38 -0.40 12.92 11.89
CA LEU A 38 -0.15 13.07 13.32
C LEU A 38 1.05 13.99 13.61
N ILE A 39 2.11 13.90 12.82
CA ILE A 39 3.27 14.79 12.93
C ILE A 39 2.89 16.23 12.63
N ALA A 40 2.14 16.48 11.55
CA ALA A 40 1.65 17.82 11.22
C ALA A 40 0.75 18.39 12.32
N ALA A 41 -0.20 17.61 12.83
CA ALA A 41 -1.08 18.03 13.92
C ALA A 41 -0.30 18.38 15.20
N ARG A 42 0.76 17.62 15.51
CA ARG A 42 1.63 17.89 16.67
C ARG A 42 2.43 19.18 16.50
N ALA A 43 3.01 19.43 15.33
CA ALA A 43 3.77 20.66 15.05
C ALA A 43 2.89 21.91 15.18
N ILE A 44 1.66 21.88 14.63
CA ILE A 44 0.69 22.98 14.77
C ILE A 44 0.32 23.18 16.24
N ARG A 45 0.01 22.09 16.95
CA ARG A 45 -0.36 22.16 18.37
C ARG A 45 0.77 22.68 19.25
N ALA A 46 2.02 22.42 18.89
CA ALA A 46 3.21 22.91 19.58
C ALA A 46 3.54 24.38 19.26
N GLY A 47 2.85 25.00 18.28
CA GLY A 47 3.15 26.36 17.82
C GLY A 47 4.43 26.44 16.97
N GLU A 48 4.89 25.32 16.42
CA GLU A 48 6.11 25.25 15.60
C GLU A 48 5.84 25.57 14.12
N ALA A 49 4.58 25.50 13.69
CA ALA A 49 4.15 25.81 12.33
C ALA A 49 2.67 26.19 12.30
N ASP A 50 2.31 27.12 11.42
CA ASP A 50 0.92 27.56 11.24
C ASP A 50 0.18 26.78 10.14
N LEU A 51 0.93 26.25 9.16
CA LEU A 51 0.39 25.54 8.00
C LEU A 51 1.34 24.43 7.55
N LEU A 52 0.81 23.21 7.39
CA LEU A 52 1.53 22.08 6.80
C LEU A 52 0.65 21.33 5.79
N ILE A 53 1.30 20.66 4.85
CA ILE A 53 0.70 19.65 3.97
C ILE A 53 1.13 18.27 4.48
N ALA A 54 0.18 17.36 4.65
CA ALA A 54 0.44 15.99 5.08
C ALA A 54 -0.34 15.00 4.21
N GLY A 55 0.26 13.84 3.96
CA GLY A 55 -0.30 12.80 3.11
C GLY A 55 0.64 11.61 2.99
N GLY A 56 0.37 10.73 2.03
CA GLY A 56 1.20 9.58 1.72
C GLY A 56 1.13 9.27 0.23
N VAL A 57 2.15 8.58 -0.28
CA VAL A 57 2.23 8.11 -1.67
C VAL A 57 2.90 6.75 -1.68
N GLU A 58 2.46 5.88 -2.57
CA GLU A 58 3.06 4.57 -2.82
C GLU A 58 2.89 4.22 -4.30
N SER A 59 3.89 3.58 -4.91
CA SER A 59 3.82 3.09 -6.29
C SER A 59 4.36 1.67 -6.36
N MET A 60 3.55 0.72 -5.92
CA MET A 60 3.92 -0.69 -5.90
C MET A 60 4.30 -1.21 -7.29
N SER A 61 3.59 -0.76 -8.34
CA SER A 61 3.89 -1.12 -9.74
C SER A 61 5.29 -0.68 -10.23
N ARG A 62 5.92 0.29 -9.54
CA ARG A 62 7.24 0.85 -9.90
C ARG A 62 8.28 0.61 -8.81
N ALA A 63 7.98 -0.24 -7.84
CA ALA A 63 8.92 -0.63 -6.80
C ALA A 63 10.14 -1.32 -7.44
N PRO A 64 11.37 -0.87 -7.19
CA PRO A 64 12.56 -1.43 -7.85
C PRO A 64 12.93 -2.81 -7.28
N PHE A 65 13.75 -3.55 -8.01
CA PHE A 65 14.54 -4.60 -7.40
C PHE A 65 15.74 -4.03 -6.63
N VAL A 66 16.20 -4.74 -5.59
CA VAL A 66 17.37 -4.36 -4.79
C VAL A 66 18.31 -5.54 -4.62
N MET A 67 19.61 -5.26 -4.58
CA MET A 67 20.68 -6.25 -4.50
C MET A 67 21.62 -5.87 -3.34
N PRO A 68 22.05 -6.84 -2.50
CA PRO A 68 23.05 -6.57 -1.48
C PRO A 68 24.39 -6.25 -2.13
N LYS A 69 25.21 -5.45 -1.44
CA LYS A 69 26.61 -5.28 -1.86
C LYS A 69 27.36 -6.59 -1.71
N ALA A 70 28.42 -6.77 -2.52
CA ALA A 70 29.35 -7.87 -2.32
C ALA A 70 30.00 -7.79 -0.93
N ASP A 71 30.04 -8.92 -0.23
CA ASP A 71 30.66 -9.10 1.08
C ASP A 71 32.18 -9.24 0.99
N THR A 72 32.68 -9.81 -0.11
CA THR A 72 34.11 -9.98 -0.38
C THR A 72 34.46 -9.61 -1.83
N GLY A 73 35.75 -9.35 -2.09
CA GLY A 73 36.25 -9.24 -3.45
C GLY A 73 35.93 -10.50 -4.27
N PHE A 74 35.54 -10.32 -5.53
CA PHE A 74 35.15 -11.40 -6.45
C PHE A 74 34.05 -12.34 -5.91
N SER A 75 33.15 -11.84 -5.06
CA SER A 75 32.01 -12.61 -4.55
C SER A 75 31.15 -13.14 -5.70
N ARG A 76 30.76 -14.42 -5.60
CA ARG A 76 29.89 -15.10 -6.57
C ARG A 76 28.44 -15.18 -6.09
N LYS A 77 28.13 -14.60 -4.92
CA LYS A 77 26.78 -14.53 -4.39
C LYS A 77 26.08 -13.32 -5.00
N ALA A 78 25.00 -13.57 -5.72
CA ALA A 78 24.13 -12.53 -6.26
C ALA A 78 22.69 -12.87 -5.89
N GLU A 79 22.06 -11.98 -5.15
CA GLU A 79 20.67 -12.08 -4.74
C GLU A 79 19.93 -10.83 -5.20
N ILE A 80 18.68 -11.00 -5.64
CA ILE A 80 17.83 -9.91 -6.09
C ILE A 80 16.53 -10.03 -5.31
N PHE A 81 16.13 -8.93 -4.67
CA PHE A 81 14.88 -8.86 -3.90
C PHE A 81 13.90 -7.90 -4.55
N ASP A 82 12.64 -8.31 -4.61
CA ASP A 82 11.53 -7.45 -4.98
C ASP A 82 11.19 -6.49 -3.83
N THR A 83 10.98 -5.20 -4.12
CA THR A 83 10.55 -4.23 -3.11
C THR A 83 9.05 -3.96 -3.10
N THR A 84 8.30 -4.53 -4.05
CA THR A 84 6.85 -4.36 -4.20
C THR A 84 6.11 -4.62 -2.89
N ILE A 85 6.40 -5.73 -2.22
CA ILE A 85 5.85 -6.03 -0.89
C ILE A 85 6.69 -7.11 -0.18
N GLY A 86 6.60 -7.16 1.14
CA GLY A 86 7.07 -8.29 1.94
C GLY A 86 8.50 -8.19 2.46
N TRP A 87 8.91 -9.25 3.13
CA TRP A 87 10.22 -9.40 3.77
C TRP A 87 11.33 -9.51 2.73
N ARG A 88 12.45 -8.85 3.01
CA ARG A 88 13.67 -8.81 2.19
C ARG A 88 14.85 -8.47 3.08
N PHE A 89 16.05 -8.92 2.72
CA PHE A 89 17.23 -8.79 3.58
C PHE A 89 16.96 -9.25 5.02
N VAL A 90 16.32 -10.42 5.16
CA VAL A 90 15.86 -10.91 6.45
C VAL A 90 17.02 -11.05 7.43
N ASN A 91 16.87 -10.44 8.60
CA ASN A 91 17.80 -10.62 9.70
C ASN A 91 17.51 -11.97 10.39
N GLY A 92 18.53 -12.81 10.57
CA GLY A 92 18.39 -14.12 11.20
C GLY A 92 17.79 -14.07 12.62
N LEU A 93 18.18 -13.08 13.43
CA LEU A 93 17.62 -12.90 14.78
C LEU A 93 16.15 -12.46 14.75
N MET A 94 15.72 -11.73 13.72
CA MET A 94 14.31 -11.35 13.57
C MET A 94 13.48 -12.60 13.30
N ASN A 95 13.92 -13.42 12.34
CA ASN A 95 13.23 -14.65 12.00
C ASN A 95 13.21 -15.64 13.18
N GLU A 96 14.33 -15.81 13.88
CA GLU A 96 14.40 -16.73 15.03
C GLU A 96 13.49 -16.31 16.19
N ARG A 97 13.43 -15.02 16.51
CA ARG A 97 12.72 -14.52 17.71
C ARG A 97 11.25 -14.20 17.48
N PHE A 98 10.91 -13.74 16.28
CA PHE A 98 9.58 -13.17 15.98
C PHE A 98 8.96 -13.73 14.71
N GLY A 99 9.69 -14.54 13.93
CA GLY A 99 9.27 -15.00 12.62
C GLY A 99 9.37 -13.91 11.54
N THR A 100 9.13 -14.33 10.30
CA THR A 100 8.99 -13.43 9.15
C THR A 100 7.78 -13.81 8.31
N ASP A 101 6.66 -14.07 8.99
CA ASP A 101 5.38 -14.34 8.36
C ASP A 101 5.04 -13.20 7.38
N SER A 102 4.58 -13.57 6.19
CA SER A 102 3.99 -12.64 5.24
C SER A 102 2.67 -12.07 5.79
N MET A 103 2.24 -10.93 5.26
CA MET A 103 0.97 -10.31 5.70
C MET A 103 -0.26 -11.22 5.55
N PRO A 104 -0.39 -12.04 4.49
CA PRO A 104 -1.47 -13.02 4.44
C PRO A 104 -1.36 -14.12 5.50
N GLU A 105 -0.14 -14.55 5.87
CA GLU A 105 0.05 -15.53 6.94
C GLU A 105 -0.31 -14.96 8.32
N THR A 106 -0.01 -13.70 8.58
CA THR A 106 -0.45 -13.05 9.82
C THR A 106 -1.97 -12.88 9.86
N ALA A 107 -2.61 -12.61 8.72
CA ALA A 107 -4.08 -12.59 8.62
C ALA A 107 -4.69 -13.97 8.92
N GLU A 108 -4.07 -15.06 8.45
CA GLU A 108 -4.49 -16.42 8.81
C GLU A 108 -4.27 -16.73 10.30
N ASN A 109 -3.20 -16.21 10.91
CA ASN A 109 -2.99 -16.34 12.36
C ASN A 109 -4.12 -15.68 13.14
N VAL A 110 -4.50 -14.46 12.76
CA VAL A 110 -5.64 -13.75 13.37
C VAL A 110 -6.94 -14.50 13.13
N ALA A 111 -7.19 -14.99 11.91
CA ALA A 111 -8.39 -15.75 11.62
C ALA A 111 -8.49 -17.03 12.48
N ALA A 112 -7.39 -17.74 12.66
CA ALA A 112 -7.33 -18.93 13.51
C ALA A 112 -7.50 -18.60 15.01
N GLU A 113 -6.78 -17.58 15.51
CA GLU A 113 -6.79 -17.19 16.92
C GLU A 113 -8.18 -16.71 17.36
N PHE A 114 -8.86 -15.94 16.52
CA PHE A 114 -10.17 -15.35 16.82
C PHE A 114 -11.33 -16.13 16.21
N ALA A 115 -11.09 -17.32 15.66
CA ALA A 115 -12.08 -18.18 15.02
C ALA A 115 -12.95 -17.46 13.97
N ILE A 116 -12.32 -16.63 13.14
CA ILE A 116 -12.99 -15.88 12.07
C ILE A 116 -13.18 -16.80 10.86
N SER A 117 -14.42 -17.23 10.65
CA SER A 117 -14.77 -18.17 9.57
C SER A 117 -14.46 -17.62 8.18
N ARG A 118 -14.22 -18.53 7.22
CA ARG A 118 -14.07 -18.17 5.80
C ARG A 118 -15.32 -17.47 5.27
N GLU A 119 -16.48 -17.93 5.70
CA GLU A 119 -17.78 -17.39 5.32
C GLU A 119 -17.93 -15.93 5.76
N ASP A 120 -17.50 -15.59 6.98
CA ASP A 120 -17.53 -14.22 7.50
C ASP A 120 -16.54 -13.30 6.77
N GLN A 121 -15.35 -13.81 6.46
CA GLN A 121 -14.35 -13.10 5.66
C GLN A 121 -14.88 -12.76 4.25
N ASP A 122 -15.44 -13.76 3.55
CA ASP A 122 -16.03 -13.56 2.22
C ASP A 122 -17.28 -12.66 2.28
N ALA A 123 -18.11 -12.80 3.30
CA ALA A 123 -19.27 -11.93 3.49
C ALA A 123 -18.84 -10.48 3.75
N PHE A 124 -17.75 -10.26 4.50
CA PHE A 124 -17.18 -8.92 4.70
C PHE A 124 -16.67 -8.34 3.38
N ALA A 125 -15.89 -9.09 2.62
CA ALA A 125 -15.38 -8.66 1.32
C ALA A 125 -16.50 -8.32 0.32
N ALA A 126 -17.55 -9.15 0.23
CA ALA A 126 -18.71 -8.88 -0.61
C ALA A 126 -19.44 -7.59 -0.19
N ARG A 127 -19.60 -7.36 1.12
CA ARG A 127 -20.19 -6.11 1.63
C ARG A 127 -19.33 -4.89 1.31
N SER A 128 -17.99 -5.02 1.38
CA SER A 128 -17.05 -3.96 1.01
C SER A 128 -17.21 -3.56 -0.46
N GLN A 129 -17.18 -4.52 -1.37
CA GLN A 129 -17.36 -4.29 -2.82
C GLN A 129 -18.73 -3.67 -3.13
N ALA A 130 -19.81 -4.19 -2.54
CA ALA A 130 -21.15 -3.63 -2.74
C ALA A 130 -21.29 -2.20 -2.19
N ARG A 131 -20.61 -1.86 -1.08
CA ARG A 131 -20.58 -0.49 -0.55
C ARG A 131 -19.82 0.45 -1.47
N CYS A 132 -18.66 0.00 -1.97
CA CYS A 132 -17.85 0.77 -2.92
C CYS A 132 -18.65 1.06 -4.20
N ALA A 133 -19.27 0.04 -4.81
CA ALA A 133 -20.12 0.22 -6.00
C ALA A 133 -21.21 1.28 -5.80
N ARG A 134 -21.96 1.20 -4.69
CA ARG A 134 -22.99 2.20 -4.36
C ARG A 134 -22.41 3.60 -4.12
N ALA A 135 -21.21 3.70 -3.53
CA ALA A 135 -20.56 4.99 -3.31
C ALA A 135 -20.13 5.62 -4.63
N THR A 136 -19.61 4.83 -5.56
CA THR A 136 -19.25 5.23 -6.92
C THR A 136 -20.47 5.71 -7.70
N GLU A 137 -21.59 4.95 -7.68
CA GLU A 137 -22.86 5.36 -8.30
C GLU A 137 -23.39 6.70 -7.76
N ARG A 138 -23.14 6.98 -6.46
CA ARG A 138 -23.52 8.23 -5.80
C ARG A 138 -22.51 9.37 -6.01
N GLY A 139 -21.42 9.11 -6.74
CA GLY A 139 -20.36 10.09 -6.98
C GLY A 139 -19.66 10.54 -5.69
N ILE A 140 -19.59 9.70 -4.65
CA ILE A 140 -18.90 10.03 -3.41
C ILE A 140 -17.37 10.11 -3.64
N PRO A 141 -16.69 9.08 -4.18
CA PRO A 141 -15.24 9.14 -4.40
C PRO A 141 -14.81 10.27 -5.34
N ALA A 142 -15.66 10.63 -6.31
CA ALA A 142 -15.40 11.71 -7.25
C ALA A 142 -15.23 13.10 -6.58
N ARG A 143 -15.66 13.26 -5.32
CA ARG A 143 -15.45 14.49 -4.54
C ARG A 143 -14.05 14.56 -3.92
N GLU A 144 -13.38 13.43 -3.79
CA GLU A 144 -12.09 13.28 -3.11
C GLU A 144 -10.95 13.01 -4.11
N ILE A 145 -11.27 12.51 -5.30
CA ILE A 145 -10.30 12.19 -6.37
C ILE A 145 -10.01 13.43 -7.22
N ALA A 146 -8.74 13.84 -7.26
CA ALA A 146 -8.24 14.74 -8.29
C ALA A 146 -7.85 13.92 -9.54
N PRO A 147 -8.43 14.18 -10.73
CA PRO A 147 -8.11 13.44 -11.95
C PRO A 147 -6.64 13.56 -12.35
N LEU A 148 -6.05 12.45 -12.78
CA LEU A 148 -4.69 12.40 -13.33
C LEU A 148 -4.75 12.23 -14.85
N THR A 149 -4.31 13.25 -15.59
CA THR A 149 -4.19 13.18 -17.05
C THR A 149 -2.78 12.80 -17.45
N LEU A 150 -2.65 11.66 -18.12
CA LEU A 150 -1.39 11.11 -18.60
C LEU A 150 -1.25 11.38 -20.11
N PRO A 151 -0.07 11.84 -20.58
CA PRO A 151 0.18 12.00 -22.00
C PRO A 151 0.17 10.64 -22.70
N ALA A 152 -0.59 10.52 -23.78
CA ALA A 152 -0.57 9.33 -24.62
C ALA A 152 0.60 9.39 -25.60
N ARG A 153 1.24 8.24 -25.88
CA ARG A 153 2.28 8.14 -26.90
C ARG A 153 1.77 8.44 -28.31
N ARG A 154 0.49 8.16 -28.58
CA ARG A 154 -0.28 8.50 -29.78
C ARG A 154 -1.75 8.66 -29.40
N GLY A 155 -2.43 9.61 -30.02
CA GLY A 155 -3.85 9.90 -29.74
C GLY A 155 -4.06 10.80 -28.54
N ASP A 156 -5.30 10.84 -28.04
CA ASP A 156 -5.71 11.72 -26.96
C ASP A 156 -5.13 11.31 -25.60
N PRO A 157 -4.85 12.26 -24.69
CA PRO A 157 -4.41 11.98 -23.33
C PRO A 157 -5.38 11.06 -22.58
N VAL A 158 -4.83 10.15 -21.77
CA VAL A 158 -5.62 9.25 -20.94
C VAL A 158 -5.87 9.94 -19.59
N THR A 159 -7.13 10.07 -19.20
CA THR A 159 -7.48 10.59 -17.87
C THR A 159 -7.92 9.47 -16.95
N VAL A 160 -7.26 9.35 -15.80
CA VAL A 160 -7.60 8.44 -14.72
C VAL A 160 -8.33 9.26 -13.64
N ALA A 161 -9.60 8.98 -13.42
CA ALA A 161 -10.46 9.72 -12.48
C ALA A 161 -11.36 8.81 -11.62
N VAL A 162 -11.16 7.49 -11.72
CA VAL A 162 -11.99 6.48 -11.05
C VAL A 162 -11.05 5.40 -10.51
N ASP A 163 -11.33 4.91 -9.31
CA ASP A 163 -10.62 3.77 -8.72
C ASP A 163 -10.81 2.51 -9.58
N GLU A 164 -9.70 1.86 -9.96
CA GLU A 164 -9.73 0.70 -10.86
C GLU A 164 -9.88 -0.66 -10.15
N HIS A 165 -9.58 -0.72 -8.85
CA HIS A 165 -9.56 -1.98 -8.09
C HIS A 165 -10.95 -2.56 -7.75
N PRO A 166 -11.99 -1.75 -7.45
CA PRO A 166 -13.31 -2.27 -7.10
C PRO A 166 -13.91 -3.19 -8.18
N ARG A 167 -14.52 -4.29 -7.74
CA ARG A 167 -15.16 -5.32 -8.57
C ARG A 167 -16.64 -5.38 -8.21
N ALA A 168 -17.45 -4.54 -8.88
CA ALA A 168 -18.86 -4.33 -8.53
C ALA A 168 -19.74 -5.59 -8.64
N ASP A 169 -19.32 -6.57 -9.44
CA ASP A 169 -19.98 -7.85 -9.66
C ASP A 169 -19.58 -8.93 -8.64
N THR A 170 -18.81 -8.58 -7.61
CA THR A 170 -18.39 -9.52 -6.56
C THR A 170 -19.60 -10.10 -5.83
N THR A 171 -19.68 -11.43 -5.79
CA THR A 171 -20.70 -12.18 -5.04
C THR A 171 -20.06 -13.11 -4.02
N ILE A 172 -20.81 -13.50 -2.99
CA ILE A 172 -20.35 -14.53 -2.04
C ILE A 172 -20.01 -15.83 -2.79
N ALA A 173 -20.84 -16.22 -3.78
CA ALA A 173 -20.60 -17.41 -4.58
C ALA A 173 -19.32 -17.33 -5.42
N SER A 174 -18.94 -16.15 -5.92
CA SER A 174 -17.65 -16.00 -6.62
C SER A 174 -16.47 -16.04 -5.66
N LEU A 175 -16.61 -15.45 -4.48
CA LEU A 175 -15.57 -15.45 -3.45
C LEU A 175 -15.31 -16.86 -2.91
N SER A 176 -16.35 -17.65 -2.64
CA SER A 176 -16.22 -18.99 -2.05
C SER A 176 -15.46 -19.98 -2.94
N ARG A 177 -15.38 -19.72 -4.25
CA ARG A 177 -14.62 -20.53 -5.21
C ARG A 177 -13.12 -20.22 -5.22
N LEU A 178 -12.69 -19.13 -4.60
CA LEU A 178 -11.29 -18.73 -4.57
C LEU A 178 -10.49 -19.64 -3.64
N LYS A 179 -9.30 -20.02 -4.11
CA LYS A 179 -8.31 -20.76 -3.32
C LYS A 179 -7.64 -19.83 -2.32
N ALA A 180 -7.21 -20.39 -1.19
CA ALA A 180 -6.34 -19.73 -0.22
C ALA A 180 -4.89 -20.15 -0.46
N PRO A 181 -4.09 -19.37 -1.22
CA PRO A 181 -2.75 -19.80 -1.62
C PRO A 181 -1.71 -19.66 -0.51
N PHE A 182 -2.04 -18.96 0.58
CA PHE A 182 -1.08 -18.55 1.61
C PHE A 182 -0.87 -19.58 2.71
N ARG A 183 -1.82 -20.50 2.89
CA ARG A 183 -1.75 -21.57 3.89
C ARG A 183 -2.53 -22.79 3.42
N VAL A 184 -1.99 -23.98 3.66
CA VAL A 184 -2.73 -25.23 3.43
C VAL A 184 -3.97 -25.23 4.33
N ASN A 185 -5.15 -25.42 3.74
CA ASN A 185 -6.45 -25.26 4.42
C ASN A 185 -6.66 -23.86 5.03
N GLY A 186 -6.05 -22.84 4.42
CA GLY A 186 -6.24 -21.44 4.79
C GLY A 186 -7.61 -20.88 4.42
N THR A 187 -7.90 -19.71 4.97
CA THR A 187 -9.14 -18.96 4.78
C THR A 187 -8.93 -17.66 3.99
N VAL A 188 -7.71 -17.15 3.96
CA VAL A 188 -7.35 -15.90 3.30
C VAL A 188 -7.13 -16.15 1.79
N THR A 189 -7.85 -15.41 0.97
CA THR A 189 -7.85 -15.51 -0.50
C THR A 189 -7.63 -14.15 -1.13
N ALA A 190 -7.30 -14.12 -2.42
CA ALA A 190 -7.23 -12.86 -3.17
C ALA A 190 -8.54 -12.04 -3.14
N GLY A 191 -9.69 -12.66 -2.82
CA GLY A 191 -10.98 -11.99 -2.75
C GLY A 191 -11.27 -11.36 -1.39
N ASN A 192 -10.60 -11.78 -0.32
CA ASN A 192 -10.83 -11.33 1.06
C ASN A 192 -9.56 -10.84 1.78
N ALA A 193 -8.41 -10.79 1.11
CA ALA A 193 -7.13 -10.28 1.62
C ALA A 193 -6.95 -8.76 1.41
N SER A 194 -8.05 -8.00 1.46
CA SER A 194 -8.10 -6.56 1.20
C SER A 194 -8.62 -5.78 2.40
#